data_AF-A0A933H396-F1
#
_entry.id   AF-A0A933H396-F1
#
_cell.length_a   1.000
_cell.length_b   1.000
_cell.length_c   1.000
_cell.angle_alpha   90.00
_cell.angle_beta   90.00
_cell.angle_gamma   90.00
#
_symmetry.space_group_name_H-M   'P 1'
#
loop_
_entity.id
_entity.type
_entity.pdbx_description
1 polymer ?
#
loop_
_entity_poly.entity_id
_entity_poly.type
_entity_poly.pdbx_seq_one_letter_code
_entity_poly.pdbx_strand_id
1 'polypeptide(L)'
;MDAEAAKILIIGLRYLGAGLAMTGAIGAGAGVGIVVNGAVQAMGRNPDATPTIQTNMILGIAFAEAVAIYALAVALIILFAAPGA
;
A
#
# COMPACT_ATOMS: atom_id res chain seq x y z
N MET A 1 -3.60 4.16 37.03
CA MET A 1 -2.43 4.04 36.15
C MET A 1 -1.62 5.29 36.33
N ASP A 2 -0.34 5.18 36.67
CA ASP A 2 0.54 6.34 36.74
C ASP A 2 0.83 6.89 35.32
N ALA A 3 1.42 8.08 35.27
CA ALA A 3 1.69 8.77 34.01
C ALA A 3 2.72 8.03 33.13
N GLU A 4 3.58 7.20 33.71
CA GLU A 4 4.62 6.47 32.96
C GLU A 4 4.03 5.26 32.25
N ALA A 5 3.21 4.48 32.96
CA ALA A 5 2.45 3.37 32.38
C ALA A 5 1.52 3.85 31.25
N ALA A 6 0.92 5.04 31.38
CA ALA A 6 0.11 5.64 30.33
C ALA A 6 0.91 5.93 29.04
N LYS A 7 2.13 6.48 29.17
CA LYS A 7 3.00 6.77 28.03
C LYS A 7 3.45 5.51 27.30
N ILE A 8 3.87 4.49 28.04
CA ILE A 8 4.30 3.21 27.46
C ILE A 8 3.16 2.58 26.65
N LEU A 9 1.93 2.62 27.18
CA LEU A 9 0.76 2.12 26.48
C LEU A 9 0.49 2.88 25.17
N ILE A 10 0.55 4.21 25.20
CA ILE A 10 0.34 5.06 24.01
C ILE A 10 1.38 4.72 22.94
N ILE A 11 2.66 4.62 23.30
CA ILE A 11 3.75 4.26 22.37
C ILE A 11 3.49 2.88 21.76
N GLY A 12 3.14 1.88 22.57
CA GLY A 12 2.84 0.53 22.08
C GLY A 12 1.68 0.50 21.08
N LEU A 13 0.60 1.23 21.37
CA LEU A 13 -0.54 1.33 20.47
C LEU A 13 -0.22 2.06 19.17
N ARG A 14 0.72 3.03 19.19
CA ARG A 14 1.18 3.70 17.95
C ARG A 14 1.92 2.75 17.03
N TYR A 15 2.80 1.91 17.55
CA TYR A 15 3.50 0.91 16.74
C TYR A 15 2.52 -0.12 16.14
N LEU A 16 1.54 -0.57 16.92
CA LEU A 16 0.47 -1.43 16.43
C LEU A 16 -0.36 -0.76 15.33
N GLY A 17 -0.78 0.50 15.54
CA GLY A 17 -1.55 1.27 14.57
C GLY A 17 -0.80 1.47 13.24
N ALA A 18 0.50 1.79 13.31
CA ALA A 18 1.34 1.92 12.12
C ALA A 18 1.47 0.59 11.35
N GLY A 19 1.65 -0.53 12.06
CA GLY A 19 1.68 -1.87 11.45
C GLY A 19 0.35 -2.24 10.78
N LEU A 20 -0.78 -1.95 11.45
CA LEU A 20 -2.11 -2.23 10.91
C LEU A 20 -2.43 -1.38 9.67
N ALA A 21 -2.00 -0.12 9.63
CA ALA A 21 -2.16 0.73 8.45
C ALA A 21 -1.52 0.09 7.19
N MET A 22 -0.36 -0.55 7.34
CA MET A 22 0.36 -1.20 6.23
C MET A 22 -0.35 -2.42 5.64
N THR A 23 -1.40 -2.95 6.26
CA THR A 23 -2.20 -4.04 5.68
C THR A 23 -2.83 -3.66 4.32
N GLY A 24 -3.00 -2.36 4.05
CA GLY A 24 -3.42 -1.86 2.73
C GLY A 24 -2.49 -2.27 1.57
N ALA A 25 -1.21 -2.54 1.85
CA ALA A 25 -0.27 -3.03 0.84
C ALA A 25 -0.62 -4.42 0.29
N ILE A 26 -1.38 -5.23 1.04
CA ILE A 26 -1.85 -6.54 0.58
C ILE A 26 -2.80 -6.36 -0.61
N GLY A 27 -3.72 -5.39 -0.52
CA GLY A 27 -4.66 -5.08 -1.60
C GLY A 27 -3.95 -4.55 -2.85
N ALA A 28 -2.94 -3.69 -2.67
CA ALA A 28 -2.11 -3.20 -3.77
C ALA A 28 -1.36 -4.35 -4.46
N GLY A 29 -0.68 -5.22 -3.71
CA GLY A 29 0.04 -6.37 -4.26
C GLY A 29 -0.86 -7.34 -5.02
N ALA A 30 -2.07 -7.61 -4.50
CA ALA A 30 -3.07 -8.41 -5.20
C ALA A 30 -3.55 -7.73 -6.50
N GLY A 31 -3.83 -6.43 -6.46
CA GLY A 31 -4.24 -5.64 -7.62
C GLY A 31 -3.18 -5.64 -8.73
N VAL A 32 -1.92 -5.41 -8.38
CA VAL A 32 -0.78 -5.49 -9.31
C VAL A 32 -0.69 -6.88 -9.93
N GLY A 33 -0.80 -7.94 -9.13
CA GLY A 33 -0.78 -9.32 -9.62
C GLY A 33 -1.85 -9.60 -10.68
N ILE A 34 -3.08 -9.12 -10.45
CA ILE A 34 -4.20 -9.27 -11.39
C ILE A 34 -3.95 -8.48 -12.68
N VAL A 35 -3.54 -7.21 -12.56
CA VAL A 35 -3.27 -6.34 -13.72
C VAL A 35 -2.15 -6.91 -14.59
N VAL A 36 -1.04 -7.31 -13.98
CA VAL A 36 0.12 -7.87 -14.70
C VAL A 36 -0.23 -9.20 -15.35
N ASN A 37 -0.96 -10.08 -14.65
CA ASN A 37 -1.38 -11.36 -15.22
C ASN A 37 -2.26 -11.17 -16.47
N GLY A 38 -3.23 -10.26 -16.41
CA GLY A 38 -4.09 -9.92 -17.54
C GLY A 38 -3.30 -9.34 -18.72
N ALA A 39 -2.36 -8.43 -18.44
CA ALA A 39 -1.51 -7.82 -19.45
C ALA A 39 -0.60 -8.84 -20.15
N VAL A 40 0.06 -9.74 -19.39
CA VAL A 40 0.94 -10.78 -19.96
C VAL A 40 0.15 -11.73 -20.87
N GLN A 41 -1.04 -12.16 -20.45
CA GLN A 41 -1.91 -12.98 -21.29
C GLN A 41 -2.36 -12.24 -22.58
N ALA A 42 -2.70 -10.95 -22.47
CA ALA A 42 -3.13 -10.15 -23.60
C ALA A 42 -2.00 -9.93 -24.62
N MET A 43 -0.78 -9.65 -24.16
CA MET A 43 0.41 -9.51 -25.01
C MET A 43 0.75 -10.81 -25.73
N GLY A 44 0.68 -11.96 -25.04
CA GLY A 44 0.93 -13.26 -25.65
C GLY A 44 -0.07 -13.63 -26.76
N ARG A 45 -1.31 -13.15 -26.67
CA ARG A 45 -2.35 -13.34 -27.68
C ARG A 45 -2.31 -12.30 -28.81
N ASN A 46 -1.84 -11.09 -28.51
CA ASN A 46 -1.82 -9.95 -29.45
C ASN A 46 -0.46 -9.24 -29.43
N PRO A 47 0.58 -9.82 -30.05
CA PRO A 47 1.93 -9.25 -30.02
C PRO A 47 1.99 -7.81 -30.57
N ASP A 48 1.23 -7.52 -31.62
CA ASP A 48 1.18 -6.19 -32.27
C ASP A 48 0.60 -5.09 -31.38
N ALA A 49 -0.24 -5.46 -30.39
CA ALA A 49 -0.86 -4.53 -29.45
C ALA A 49 -0.05 -4.35 -28.15
N THR A 50 1.12 -4.99 -28.04
CA THR A 50 1.98 -4.96 -26.84
C THR A 50 2.25 -3.55 -26.31
N PRO A 51 2.61 -2.54 -27.14
CA PRO A 51 2.89 -1.21 -26.62
C PRO A 51 1.71 -0.58 -25.87
N THR A 52 0.51 -0.67 -26.43
CA THR A 52 -0.72 -0.15 -25.81
C THR A 52 -1.07 -0.92 -24.53
N ILE A 53 -0.93 -2.24 -24.55
CA ILE A 53 -1.19 -3.08 -23.37
C ILE A 53 -0.23 -2.73 -22.23
N GLN A 54 1.06 -2.53 -22.51
CA GLN A 54 2.05 -2.14 -21.51
C GLN A 54 1.74 -0.76 -20.91
N THR A 55 1.36 0.23 -21.73
CA THR A 55 0.96 1.54 -21.22
C THR A 55 -0.23 1.44 -20.26
N ASN A 56 -1.26 0.67 -20.63
CA ASN A 56 -2.43 0.48 -19.76
C ASN A 56 -2.11 -0.34 -18.50
N MET A 57 -1.21 -1.33 -18.61
CA MET A 57 -0.72 -2.11 -17.47
C MET A 57 -0.02 -1.20 -16.45
N ILE A 58 0.89 -0.34 -16.90
CA ILE A 58 1.61 0.60 -16.02
C ILE A 58 0.63 1.53 -15.31
N LEU A 59 -0.37 2.06 -16.03
CA LEU A 59 -1.41 2.89 -15.44
C LEU A 59 -2.23 2.12 -14.38
N GLY A 60 -2.59 0.86 -14.66
CA GLY A 60 -3.28 0.00 -13.71
C GLY A 60 -2.45 -0.30 -12.46
N ILE A 61 -1.14 -0.54 -12.62
CA ILE A 61 -0.19 -0.70 -11.51
C ILE A 61 -0.14 0.57 -10.67
N ALA A 62 -0.04 1.75 -11.30
CA ALA A 62 0.01 3.02 -10.57
C ALA A 62 -1.25 3.25 -9.72
N PHE A 63 -2.43 2.89 -10.22
CA PHE A 63 -3.67 2.97 -9.44
C PHE A 63 -3.72 1.95 -8.29
N ALA A 64 -3.24 0.73 -8.51
CA ALA A 64 -3.15 -0.27 -7.45
C ALA A 64 -2.18 0.18 -6.33
N GLU A 65 -1.02 0.72 -6.71
CA GLU A 65 0.00 1.21 -5.78
C GLU A 65 -0.43 2.45 -4.99
N ALA A 66 -1.35 3.27 -5.50
CA ALA A 66 -1.86 4.44 -4.77
C ALA A 66 -2.42 4.06 -3.39
N VAL A 67 -3.04 2.88 -3.27
CA VAL A 67 -3.56 2.36 -2.00
C VAL A 67 -2.42 2.04 -1.01
N ALA A 68 -1.33 1.44 -1.48
CA ALA A 68 -0.15 1.17 -0.65
C ALA A 68 0.53 2.47 -0.21
N ILE A 69 0.58 3.49 -1.07
CA ILE A 69 1.13 4.80 -0.73
C ILE A 69 0.28 5.51 0.34
N TYR A 70 -1.05 5.42 0.27
CA TYR A 70 -1.90 5.96 1.35
C TYR A 70 -1.71 5.22 2.67
N ALA A 71 -1.62 3.89 2.65
CA ALA A 71 -1.29 3.08 3.82
C ALA A 71 0.06 3.48 4.44
N LEU A 72 1.08 3.65 3.60
CA LEU A 72 2.41 4.12 4.01
C LEU A 72 2.36 5.53 4.61
N ALA A 73 1.68 6.46 3.96
CA ALA A 73 1.55 7.83 4.45
C ALA A 73 0.90 7.85 5.84
N VAL A 74 -0.18 7.09 6.06
CA VAL A 74 -0.83 6.98 7.36
C VAL A 74 0.09 6.37 8.41
N ALA A 75 0.82 5.30 8.07
CA ALA A 75 1.79 4.68 8.98
C ALA A 75 2.89 5.67 9.40
N LEU A 76 3.45 6.43 8.45
CA LEU A 76 4.46 7.45 8.73
C LEU A 76 3.91 8.58 9.59
N ILE A 77 2.66 9.01 9.37
CA ILE A 77 2.00 10.02 10.21
C ILE A 77 1.88 9.51 11.65
N ILE A 78 1.45 8.26 11.87
CA ILE A 78 1.32 7.68 13.21
C ILE A 78 2.67 7.67 13.95
N LEU A 79 3.74 7.30 13.23
CA LEU A 79 5.09 7.17 13.79
C LEU A 79 5.75 8.53 14.07
N PHE A 80 5.59 9.52 13.18
CA PHE A 80 6.44 10.71 13.18
C PHE A 80 5.70 12.04 13.33
N ALA A 81 4.39 12.08 13.09
CA ALA A 81 3.63 13.34 13.05
C ALA A 81 2.39 13.38 13.94
N ALA A 82 1.93 12.25 14.49
CA ALA A 82 0.71 12.21 15.29
C ALA A 82 0.91 12.92 16.66
N PRO A 83 -0.04 13.77 17.11
CA PRO A 83 0.04 14.44 18.40
C PRO A 83 -0.04 13.47 19.59
N GLY A 84 0.51 13.86 20.74
CA GLY A 84 0.42 13.08 21.99
C GLY A 84 1.62 12.17 22.26
N ALA A 85 2.82 12.62 21.89
CA ALA A 85 4.07 12.19 22.51
C ALA A 85 4.46 13.19 23.61
#